data_AF-A0A956ENK0-F1
#
_entry.id   AF-A0A956ENK0-F1
#
_cell.length_a   1.000
_cell.length_b   1.000
_cell.length_c   1.000
_cell.angle_alpha   90.00
_cell.angle_beta   90.00
_cell.angle_gamma   90.00
#
_symmetry.space_group_name_H-M   'P 1'
#
loop_
_entity.id
_entity.type
_entity.pdbx_description
1 polymer ?
#
loop_
_entity_poly.entity_id
_entity_poly.type
_entity_poly.pdbx_seq_one_letter_code
_entity_poly.pdbx_strand_id
1 'polypeptide(L)'
;MTLRLQIGVALRPLPGERMCGDAIVTHVHHGVALVAVIDGLGHGPGAARASAAACAYIDAHRDEPLARVVEGFDRALRQTRGAVMTLIRVDPSRAILQHVAIGNVETRYRGNGDVCALTVPGVVGTRLRKVRERSFSVAPGDLFVVYTDGI
;
A
#
# COMPACT_ATOMS: atom_id res chain seq x y z
N MET A 1 -5.54 -1.19 -27.70
CA MET A 1 -6.47 -0.66 -26.67
C MET A 1 -5.64 -0.05 -25.56
N THR A 2 -5.89 1.20 -25.19
CA THR A 2 -5.22 1.83 -24.05
C THR A 2 -5.88 1.37 -22.76
N LEU A 3 -5.10 0.86 -21.81
CA LEU A 3 -5.59 0.51 -20.48
C LEU A 3 -6.05 1.78 -19.76
N ARG A 4 -7.33 1.81 -19.34
CA ARG A 4 -7.85 2.89 -18.49
C ARG A 4 -7.93 2.41 -17.06
N LEU A 5 -7.26 3.13 -16.16
CA LEU A 5 -7.29 2.83 -14.73
C LEU A 5 -8.50 3.51 -14.06
N GLN A 6 -9.19 2.76 -13.19
CA GLN A 6 -10.21 3.28 -12.29
C GLN A 6 -9.82 2.90 -10.86
N ILE A 7 -9.94 3.86 -9.94
CA ILE A 7 -9.56 3.67 -8.53
C ILE A 7 -10.75 4.09 -7.67
N GLY A 8 -11.16 3.21 -6.76
CA GLY A 8 -12.14 3.49 -5.72
C GLY A 8 -11.50 3.25 -4.35
N VAL A 9 -11.85 4.08 -3.37
CA VAL A 9 -11.32 4.00 -2.01
C VAL A 9 -12.45 4.16 -1.00
N ALA A 10 -12.33 3.48 0.14
CA ALA A 10 -13.24 3.62 1.27
C ALA A 10 -12.44 3.43 2.57
N LEU A 11 -12.77 4.23 3.58
CA LEU A 11 -12.08 4.24 4.87
C LEU A 11 -13.10 4.48 5.97
N ARG A 12 -13.00 3.73 7.08
CA ARG A 12 -13.85 3.91 8.25
C ARG A 12 -13.06 3.66 9.54
N PRO A 13 -13.13 4.56 10.54
CA PRO A 13 -12.52 4.29 11.85
C PRO A 13 -13.22 3.13 12.58
N LEU A 14 -12.51 2.52 13.52
CA LEU A 14 -13.10 1.56 14.47
C LEU A 14 -14.28 2.22 15.21
N PRO A 15 -15.42 1.54 15.42
CA PRO A 15 -16.53 2.10 16.18
C PRO A 15 -16.09 2.63 17.55
N GLY A 16 -16.43 3.88 17.84
CA GLY A 16 -16.04 4.57 19.08
C GLY A 16 -14.72 5.35 19.00
N GLU A 17 -13.90 5.14 17.96
CA GLU A 17 -12.69 5.93 17.72
C GLU A 17 -12.98 7.18 16.89
N ARG A 18 -12.31 8.28 17.25
CA ARG A 18 -12.38 9.55 16.49
C ARG A 18 -11.38 9.63 15.35
N MET A 19 -10.32 8.81 15.41
CA MET A 19 -9.24 8.78 14.43
C MET A 19 -9.10 7.36 13.88
N CYS A 20 -9.00 7.24 12.56
CA CYS A 20 -8.74 5.97 11.91
C CYS A 20 -7.26 5.61 12.03
N GLY A 21 -6.96 4.37 12.40
CA GLY A 21 -5.60 3.82 12.38
C GLY A 21 -5.12 3.54 10.95
N ASP A 22 -6.06 3.33 10.04
CA ASP A 22 -5.80 3.02 8.64
C ASP A 22 -5.67 4.30 7.81
N ALA A 23 -4.93 4.21 6.71
CA ALA A 23 -4.82 5.27 5.73
C ALA A 23 -4.71 4.73 4.30
N ILE A 24 -5.14 5.56 3.35
CA ILE A 24 -5.07 5.27 1.92
C ILE A 24 -4.35 6.43 1.24
N VAL A 25 -3.37 6.12 0.38
CA VAL A 25 -2.70 7.08 -0.49
C VAL A 25 -3.06 6.74 -1.93
N THR A 26 -3.44 7.74 -2.71
CA THR A 26 -3.64 7.61 -4.16
C THR A 26 -3.00 8.79 -4.88
N HIS A 27 -1.95 8.52 -5.64
CA HIS A 27 -1.34 9.49 -6.55
C HIS A 27 -1.49 9.01 -7.98
N VAL A 28 -1.86 9.90 -8.89
CA VAL A 28 -1.87 9.62 -10.33
C VAL A 28 -1.07 10.70 -11.02
N HIS A 29 0.03 10.33 -11.66
CA HIS A 29 0.92 11.26 -12.34
C HIS A 29 1.35 10.67 -13.69
N HIS A 30 1.16 11.44 -14.77
CA HIS A 30 1.40 11.00 -16.15
C HIS A 30 0.79 9.62 -16.50
N GLY A 31 -0.39 9.32 -15.94
CA GLY A 31 -1.08 8.05 -16.16
C GLY A 31 -0.57 6.87 -15.33
N VAL A 32 0.52 7.02 -14.58
CA VAL A 32 1.00 6.05 -13.60
C VAL A 32 0.34 6.33 -12.26
N ALA A 33 -0.20 5.30 -11.61
CA ALA A 33 -0.80 5.41 -10.30
C ALA A 33 0.06 4.76 -9.22
N LEU A 34 0.16 5.40 -8.06
CA LEU A 34 0.66 4.83 -6.82
C LEU A 34 -0.50 4.76 -5.83
N VAL A 35 -0.79 3.57 -5.33
CA VAL A 35 -1.80 3.29 -4.30
C VAL A 35 -1.12 2.68 -3.10
N ALA A 36 -1.42 3.19 -1.90
CA ALA A 36 -1.03 2.57 -0.65
C ALA A 36 -2.26 2.31 0.21
N VAL A 37 -2.30 1.15 0.86
CA VAL A 37 -3.20 0.87 1.98
C VAL A 37 -2.31 0.57 3.19
N ILE A 38 -2.52 1.29 4.27
CA ILE A 38 -1.68 1.28 5.46
C ILE A 38 -2.58 1.03 6.67
N ASP A 39 -2.16 0.16 7.57
CA ASP A 39 -2.77 -0.03 8.88
C ASP A 39 -1.70 0.23 9.95
N GLY A 40 -1.93 1.29 10.73
CA GLY A 40 -1.07 1.66 11.86
C GLY A 40 -1.40 0.80 13.08
N LEU A 41 -0.37 0.26 13.74
CA LEU A 41 -0.60 -0.76 14.77
C LEU A 41 -1.51 -0.30 15.93
N GLY A 42 -2.55 -1.10 16.17
CA GLY A 42 -3.57 -0.88 17.20
C GLY A 42 -4.69 0.05 16.74
N HIS A 43 -5.24 0.86 17.65
CA HIS A 43 -6.29 1.82 17.32
C HIS A 43 -6.07 3.18 17.99
N GLY A 44 -6.88 4.15 17.59
CA GLY A 44 -6.89 5.51 18.12
C GLY A 44 -5.66 6.35 17.71
N PRO A 45 -5.35 7.43 18.45
CA PRO A 45 -4.40 8.45 18.01
C PRO A 45 -2.97 7.94 17.73
N GLY A 46 -2.53 6.88 18.41
CA GLY A 46 -1.21 6.30 18.19
C GLY A 46 -1.08 5.55 16.86
N ALA A 47 -2.13 4.81 16.48
CA ALA A 47 -2.23 4.14 15.19
C ALA A 47 -2.33 5.17 14.06
N ALA A 48 -3.22 6.15 14.23
CA ALA A 48 -3.41 7.25 13.28
C ALA A 48 -2.12 8.06 13.05
N ARG A 49 -1.29 8.26 14.09
CA ARG A 49 0.02 8.91 13.94
C ARG A 49 0.98 8.08 13.10
N ALA A 50 0.97 6.76 13.26
CA ALA A 50 1.83 5.88 12.47
C ALA A 50 1.43 5.88 11.00
N SER A 51 0.14 5.73 10.69
CA SER A 51 -0.34 5.79 9.31
C SER A 51 -0.25 7.19 8.69
N ALA A 52 -0.38 8.27 9.47
CA ALA A 52 -0.13 9.62 8.95
C ALA A 52 1.36 9.84 8.60
N ALA A 53 2.28 9.38 9.45
CA ALA A 53 3.72 9.44 9.15
C ALA A 53 4.07 8.62 7.90
N ALA A 54 3.35 7.52 7.68
CA ALA A 54 3.43 6.72 6.47
C ALA A 54 3.06 7.48 5.21
N CYS A 55 1.86 8.08 5.20
CA CYS A 55 1.40 8.88 4.08
C CYS A 55 2.40 9.97 3.74
N ALA A 56 2.84 10.74 4.74
CA ALA A 56 3.80 11.83 4.53
C ALA A 56 5.12 11.34 3.92
N TYR A 57 5.64 10.19 4.36
CA TYR A 57 6.84 9.61 3.81
C TYR A 57 6.64 9.16 2.34
N ILE A 58 5.56 8.43 2.06
CA ILE A 58 5.23 7.95 0.72
C ILE A 58 5.06 9.12 -0.25
N ASP A 59 4.36 10.18 0.16
CA ASP A 59 4.12 11.37 -0.65
C ASP A 59 5.43 12.05 -1.10
N ALA A 60 6.42 12.09 -0.19
CA ALA A 60 7.73 12.69 -0.44
C ALA A 60 8.65 11.81 -1.32
N HIS A 61 8.43 10.50 -1.38
CA HIS A 61 9.29 9.53 -2.07
C HIS A 61 8.56 8.76 -3.18
N ARG A 62 7.39 9.26 -3.62
CA ARG A 62 6.45 8.55 -4.52
C ARG A 62 7.04 8.13 -5.87
N ASP A 63 8.14 8.73 -6.30
CA ASP A 63 8.80 8.45 -7.58
C ASP A 63 9.92 7.39 -7.46
N GLU A 64 10.30 6.99 -6.24
CA GLU A 64 11.32 5.95 -6.01
C GLU A 64 10.78 4.53 -6.29
N PRO A 65 11.63 3.51 -6.54
CA PRO A 65 11.18 2.12 -6.57
C PRO A 65 10.44 1.72 -5.28
N LEU A 66 9.39 0.90 -5.34
CA LEU A 66 8.55 0.60 -4.16
C LEU A 66 9.35 -0.05 -3.04
N ALA A 67 10.31 -0.92 -3.39
CA ALA A 67 11.21 -1.51 -2.41
C ALA A 67 12.05 -0.45 -1.67
N ARG A 68 12.46 0.64 -2.33
CA ARG A 68 13.22 1.75 -1.71
C ARG A 68 12.34 2.61 -0.82
N VAL A 69 11.11 2.89 -1.27
CA VAL A 69 10.10 3.56 -0.43
C VAL A 69 9.94 2.78 0.88
N VAL A 70 9.73 1.46 0.83
CA VAL A 70 9.62 0.63 2.04
C VAL A 70 10.88 0.64 2.91
N GLU A 71 12.07 0.53 2.31
CA GLU A 71 13.33 0.53 3.05
C GLU A 71 13.54 1.83 3.85
N GLY A 72 13.25 2.97 3.24
CA GLY A 72 13.34 4.27 3.93
C GLY A 72 12.20 4.48 4.92
N PHE A 73 11.04 3.93 4.63
CA PHE A 73 9.85 4.00 5.45
C PHE A 73 10.00 3.29 6.80
N ASP A 74 10.74 2.17 6.86
CA ASP A 74 11.10 1.52 8.13
C ASP A 74 11.84 2.46 9.10
N ARG A 75 12.65 3.39 8.57
CA ARG A 75 13.34 4.38 9.41
C ARG A 75 12.40 5.49 9.86
N ALA A 76 11.52 5.96 8.98
CA ALA A 76 10.57 7.03 9.28
C ALA A 76 9.58 6.64 10.39
N LEU A 77 9.20 5.37 10.48
CA LEU A 77 8.23 4.90 11.49
C LEU A 77 8.81 4.49 12.85
N ARG A 78 10.14 4.51 13.05
CA ARG A 78 10.77 3.98 14.29
C ARG A 78 10.33 4.64 15.58
N GLN A 79 9.82 5.86 15.51
CA GLN A 79 9.32 6.62 16.67
C GLN A 79 7.78 6.64 16.73
N THR A 80 7.13 5.73 16.01
CA THR A 80 5.68 5.53 16.01
C THR A 80 5.36 4.13 16.54
N ARG A 81 4.07 3.74 16.51
CA ARG A 81 3.69 2.34 16.78
C ARG A 81 4.12 1.36 15.68
N GLY A 82 4.55 1.86 14.52
CA GLY A 82 4.76 1.06 13.33
C GLY A 82 3.46 0.80 12.56
N ALA A 83 3.60 0.21 11.38
CA ALA A 83 2.48 -0.07 10.49
C ALA A 83 2.74 -1.30 9.62
N VAL A 84 1.65 -1.88 9.13
CA VAL A 84 1.61 -2.86 8.05
C VAL A 84 1.06 -2.17 6.79
N MET A 85 1.32 -2.70 5.60
CA MET A 85 0.89 -2.01 4.38
C MET A 85 0.91 -2.89 3.13
N THR A 86 0.23 -2.40 2.10
CA THR A 86 0.45 -2.76 0.71
C THR A 86 0.71 -1.49 -0.10
N LEU A 87 1.73 -1.53 -0.97
CA LEU A 87 2.01 -0.55 -2.02
C LEU A 87 1.79 -1.19 -3.39
N ILE A 88 1.08 -0.47 -4.25
CA ILE A 88 0.84 -0.83 -5.64
C ILE A 88 1.20 0.35 -6.54
N ARG A 89 2.04 0.10 -7.56
CA ARG A 89 2.25 1.05 -8.66
C ARG A 89 1.75 0.45 -9.96
N VAL A 90 0.84 1.13 -10.65
CA VAL A 90 0.27 0.68 -11.93
C VAL A 90 0.74 1.62 -13.03
N ASP A 91 1.36 1.06 -14.06
CA ASP A 91 1.70 1.75 -15.30
C ASP A 91 0.86 1.14 -16.44
N PRO A 92 -0.29 1.76 -16.79
CA PRO A 92 -1.16 1.30 -17.86
C PRO A 92 -0.50 1.37 -19.25
N SER A 93 0.49 2.26 -19.45
CA SER A 93 1.19 2.38 -20.73
C SER A 93 2.10 1.19 -21.01
N ARG A 94 2.65 0.60 -19.94
CA ARG A 94 3.50 -0.60 -19.98
C ARG A 94 2.74 -1.88 -19.68
N ALA A 95 1.46 -1.80 -19.32
CA ALA A 95 0.65 -2.92 -18.85
C ALA A 95 1.29 -3.67 -17.67
N ILE A 96 1.89 -2.93 -16.72
CA ILE A 96 2.59 -3.50 -15.56
C ILE A 96 2.01 -2.97 -14.25
N LEU A 97 1.89 -3.86 -13.27
CA LEU A 97 1.64 -3.54 -11.87
C LEU A 97 2.82 -4.00 -11.01
N GLN A 98 3.41 -3.09 -10.25
CA GLN A 98 4.42 -3.36 -9.22
C GLN A 98 3.75 -3.42 -7.85
N HIS A 99 4.16 -4.36 -7.01
CA HIS A 99 3.53 -4.66 -5.72
C HIS A 99 4.57 -4.96 -4.65
N VAL A 100 4.34 -4.42 -3.45
CA VAL A 100 5.04 -4.78 -2.21
C VAL A 100 4.02 -4.80 -1.08
N ALA A 101 3.95 -5.87 -0.30
CA ALA A 101 3.05 -5.98 0.84
C ALA A 101 3.74 -6.57 2.07
N ILE A 102 3.47 -6.00 3.24
CA ILE A 102 4.07 -6.33 4.53
C ILE A 102 2.98 -6.45 5.59
N GLY A 103 3.04 -7.51 6.39
CA GLY A 103 2.10 -7.76 7.49
C GLY A 103 0.85 -8.49 7.01
N ASN A 104 -0.31 -7.89 7.25
CA ASN A 104 -1.63 -8.48 7.00
C ASN A 104 -2.57 -7.57 6.18
N VAL A 105 -2.03 -6.54 5.51
CA VAL A 105 -2.78 -5.83 4.46
C VAL A 105 -2.76 -6.70 3.21
N GLU A 106 -3.92 -7.22 2.83
CA GLU A 106 -4.06 -8.23 1.80
C GLU A 106 -4.35 -7.63 0.43
N THR A 107 -3.89 -8.29 -0.63
CA THR A 107 -4.24 -7.98 -2.01
C THR A 107 -4.93 -9.18 -2.64
N ARG A 108 -6.16 -9.01 -3.12
CA ARG A 108 -6.90 -9.99 -3.92
C ARG A 108 -6.94 -9.54 -5.36
N TYR A 109 -6.83 -10.51 -6.26
CA TYR A 109 -6.85 -10.28 -7.69
C TYR A 109 -7.95 -11.11 -8.35
N ARG A 110 -8.64 -10.51 -9.31
CA ARG A 110 -9.62 -11.16 -10.18
C ARG A 110 -9.32 -10.78 -11.63
N GLY A 111 -8.98 -11.76 -12.45
CA GLY A 111 -8.68 -11.59 -13.87
C GLY A 111 -8.19 -12.91 -14.46
N ASN A 112 -7.60 -12.85 -15.66
CA ASN A 112 -7.13 -14.04 -16.40
C ASN A 112 -5.60 -14.22 -16.36
N GLY A 113 -4.86 -13.22 -15.88
CA GLY A 113 -3.41 -13.32 -15.66
C GLY A 113 -3.01 -14.15 -14.44
N ASP A 114 -1.72 -14.49 -14.37
CA ASP A 114 -1.10 -15.17 -13.22
C ASP A 114 -0.53 -14.14 -12.25
N VAL A 115 -1.28 -13.85 -11.17
CA VAL A 115 -0.91 -12.86 -10.16
C VAL A 115 -0.75 -13.55 -8.80
N CYS A 116 0.50 -13.55 -8.31
CA CYS A 116 0.84 -14.03 -6.98
C CYS A 116 1.25 -12.85 -6.08
N ALA A 117 0.24 -12.12 -5.61
CA ALA A 117 0.40 -10.98 -4.70
C ALA A 117 0.70 -11.45 -3.27
N LEU A 118 1.97 -11.75 -3.00
CA LEU A 118 2.40 -12.21 -1.68
C LEU A 118 2.61 -11.05 -0.72
N THR A 119 2.11 -11.24 0.50
CA THR A 119 2.42 -10.41 1.65
C THR A 119 3.52 -11.08 2.46
N VAL A 120 4.57 -10.31 2.81
CA VAL A 120 5.65 -10.82 3.66
C VAL A 120 5.36 -10.52 5.13
N PRO A 121 5.66 -11.44 6.07
CA PRO A 121 5.53 -11.14 7.49
C PRO A 121 6.44 -10.00 7.92
N GLY A 122 5.93 -9.09 8.74
CA GLY A 122 6.71 -8.00 9.31
C GLY A 122 5.88 -6.80 9.71
N VAL A 123 6.54 -5.86 10.36
CA VAL A 123 6.00 -4.55 10.72
C VAL A 123 7.04 -3.51 10.29
N VAL A 124 6.59 -2.43 9.65
CA VAL A 124 7.45 -1.32 9.27
C VAL A 124 7.63 -0.40 10.47
N GLY A 125 8.88 -0.03 10.77
CA GLY A 125 9.24 0.69 11.99
C GLY A 125 9.95 -0.17 13.03
N THR A 126 10.04 -1.49 12.82
CA THR A 126 10.64 -2.45 13.78
C THR A 126 11.92 -3.12 13.25
N ARG A 127 12.62 -2.52 12.30
CA ARG A 127 13.78 -3.09 11.57
C ARG A 127 13.37 -4.19 10.59
N LEU A 128 12.65 -3.77 9.55
CA LEU A 128 12.22 -4.65 8.49
C LEU A 128 13.41 -5.29 7.74
N ARG A 129 13.24 -6.56 7.34
CA ARG A 129 14.14 -7.21 6.38
C ARG A 129 13.95 -6.62 4.98
N LYS A 130 14.93 -6.83 4.10
CA LYS A 130 14.82 -6.40 2.71
C LYS A 130 13.59 -7.01 2.04
N VAL A 131 12.73 -6.15 1.52
CA VAL A 131 11.53 -6.54 0.77
C VAL A 131 11.84 -6.71 -0.71
N ARG A 132 11.07 -7.56 -1.39
CA ARG A 132 11.14 -7.71 -2.84
C ARG A 132 9.90 -7.10 -3.47
N GLU A 133 10.13 -6.21 -4.42
CA GLU A 133 9.10 -5.76 -5.35
C GLU A 133 8.75 -6.89 -6.32
N ARG A 134 7.45 -7.11 -6.51
CA ARG A 134 6.91 -8.05 -7.50
C ARG A 134 6.29 -7.27 -8.63
N SER A 135 6.41 -7.78 -9.85
CA SER A 135 5.81 -7.19 -11.03
C SER A 135 4.87 -8.19 -11.71
N PHE A 136 3.70 -7.72 -12.12
CA PHE A 136 2.69 -8.50 -12.81
C PHE A 136 2.28 -7.78 -14.09
N SER A 137 1.87 -8.55 -15.11
CA SER A 137 1.20 -7.96 -16.26
C SER A 137 -0.26 -7.67 -15.92
N VAL A 138 -0.81 -6.57 -16.45
CA VAL A 138 -2.22 -6.20 -16.27
C VAL A 138 -2.93 -6.05 -17.61
N ALA A 139 -4.18 -6.48 -17.67
CA ALA A 139 -5.04 -6.45 -18.85
C ALA A 139 -6.37 -5.74 -18.57
N PRO A 140 -7.11 -5.30 -19.62
CA PRO A 140 -8.42 -4.71 -19.41
C PRO A 140 -9.37 -5.71 -18.72
N GLY A 141 -10.04 -5.27 -17.66
CA GLY A 141 -10.96 -6.10 -16.88
C GLY A 141 -10.35 -6.72 -15.61
N ASP A 142 -9.02 -6.65 -15.46
CA ASP A 142 -8.35 -7.03 -14.22
C ASP A 142 -8.78 -6.13 -13.06
N LEU A 143 -9.05 -6.74 -11.91
CA LEU A 143 -9.45 -6.08 -10.69
C LEU A 143 -8.52 -6.48 -9.55
N PHE A 144 -7.96 -5.47 -8.89
CA PHE A 144 -7.18 -5.61 -7.66
C PHE A 144 -7.97 -4.98 -6.52
N VAL A 145 -8.12 -5.72 -5.42
CA VAL A 145 -8.75 -5.26 -4.19
C VAL A 145 -7.71 -5.34 -3.08
N VAL A 146 -7.48 -4.23 -2.39
CA VAL A 146 -6.55 -4.15 -1.26
C VAL A 146 -7.33 -3.76 -0.03
N TYR A 147 -7.15 -4.48 1.08
CA TYR A 147 -7.86 -4.22 2.33
C TYR A 147 -6.99 -4.53 3.55
N THR A 148 -7.26 -3.82 4.64
CA THR A 148 -6.73 -4.10 5.98
C THR A 148 -7.53 -5.23 6.62
N ASP A 149 -7.09 -5.75 7.77
CA ASP A 149 -7.78 -6.82 8.49
C ASP A 149 -9.13 -6.41 9.12
N GLY A 150 -9.53 -5.13 8.96
CA GLY A 150 -10.84 -4.61 9.34
C GLY A 150 -12.00 -4.93 8.39
N ILE A 151 -11.72 -5.63 7.28
CA ILE A 151 -12.71 -6.18 6.32
C ILE A 151 -12.84 -7.69 6.53
#